data_AF-A0A1D6GVU4-F1
#
_entry.id   AF-A0A1D6GVU4-F1
#
_cell.length_a   1.000
_cell.length_b   1.000
_cell.length_c   1.000
_cell.angle_alpha   90.00
_cell.angle_beta   90.00
_cell.angle_gamma   90.00
#
_symmetry.space_group_name_H-M   'P 1'
#
loop_
_entity.id
_entity.type
_entity.pdbx_description
1 polymer ?
#
loop_
_entity_poly.entity_id
_entity_poly.type
_entity_poly.pdbx_seq_one_letter_code
_entity_poly.pdbx_strand_id
1 'polypeptide(L)'
;MASTSSPHRKLLHSLVYWAVQRCRMSELPCRLTVSLKRPAEPASSPPLRVSVSDTGVGSKLEEFLELDALAREIPVERWDGTLLVTTTGINDEAIYRYQINLQEETSSARFSKLATAYKNHARFSGTEVCLCLSNDADVDDFVLWLVCFFKKIQVLRAANLACELFVEQTGNTGSRNVCLPQDSDDVHHSVTASSIDQLVSGLKDYSLSHVNSCDKCGMCLFDRDLLKIGTGAANHVERRKANRLHVEVVIVIAHIASDSDCCMANCSSTQVLYFEDFVPCQILQSSFDVLMSTDWQSYGFKLKGATAMQERQGSPQDRYLLRKALKSALTHLKADHAGDFLSCHGQR
;
A
#
# COMPACT_ATOMS: atom_id res chain seq x y z
N MET A 1 -9.82 20.08 5.89
CA MET A 1 -8.82 19.89 6.96
C MET A 1 -7.99 18.67 6.60
N ALA A 2 -6.67 18.77 6.58
CA ALA A 2 -5.79 17.66 6.27
C ALA A 2 -5.83 16.66 7.44
N SER A 3 -6.44 15.48 7.23
CA SER A 3 -6.44 14.40 8.21
C SER A 3 -5.04 13.79 8.27
N THR A 4 -4.22 14.19 9.23
CA THR A 4 -3.02 13.42 9.58
C THR A 4 -3.45 11.97 9.79
N SER A 5 -2.82 11.02 9.10
CA SER A 5 -3.25 9.62 9.19
C SER A 5 -3.19 9.19 10.65
N SER A 6 -4.30 8.71 11.19
CA SER A 6 -4.38 8.27 12.57
C SER A 6 -3.29 7.23 12.87
N PRO A 7 -2.74 7.21 14.09
CA PRO A 7 -1.70 6.26 14.49
C PRO A 7 -2.03 4.78 14.17
N HIS A 8 -3.29 4.36 14.27
CA HIS A 8 -3.73 3.01 13.90
C HIS A 8 -3.66 2.73 12.38
N ARG A 9 -3.87 3.73 11.51
CA ARG A 9 -3.69 3.61 10.06
C ARG A 9 -2.24 3.39 9.69
N LYS A 10 -1.34 4.13 10.34
CA LYS A 10 0.11 3.96 10.19
C LYS A 10 0.54 2.56 10.65
N LEU A 11 -0.02 2.06 11.76
CA LEU A 11 0.31 0.72 12.26
C LEU A 11 -0.11 -0.35 11.26
N LEU A 12 -1.36 -0.29 10.78
CA LEU A 12 -1.86 -1.24 9.79
C LEU A 12 -1.07 -1.15 8.47
N HIS A 13 -0.71 0.06 8.05
CA HIS A 13 0.18 0.27 6.91
C HIS A 13 1.51 -0.48 7.09
N SER A 14 2.18 -0.35 8.23
CA SER A 14 3.41 -1.07 8.52
C SER A 14 3.21 -2.59 8.51
N LEU A 15 2.12 -3.10 9.09
CA LEU A 15 1.82 -4.55 9.09
C LEU A 15 1.63 -5.09 7.68
N VAL A 16 0.92 -4.35 6.82
CA VAL A 16 0.74 -4.69 5.42
C VAL A 16 2.06 -4.59 4.65
N TYR A 17 2.88 -3.56 4.92
CA TYR A 17 4.22 -3.42 4.34
C TYR A 17 5.06 -4.68 4.59
N TRP A 18 5.15 -5.12 5.83
CA TRP A 18 5.92 -6.31 6.18
C TRP A 18 5.37 -7.60 5.57
N ALA A 19 4.04 -7.76 5.55
CA ALA A 19 3.40 -8.90 4.92
C ALA A 19 3.69 -8.97 3.41
N VAL A 20 3.67 -7.84 2.71
CA VAL A 20 4.08 -7.74 1.30
C VAL A 20 5.55 -8.12 1.13
N GLN A 21 6.45 -7.65 2.00
CA GLN A 21 7.87 -8.02 1.92
C GLN A 21 8.08 -9.53 2.14
N ARG A 22 7.41 -10.14 3.13
CA ARG A 22 7.47 -11.59 3.35
C ARG A 22 6.99 -12.40 2.16
N CYS A 23 5.93 -11.96 1.49
CA CYS A 23 5.47 -12.58 0.27
C CYS A 23 6.51 -12.46 -0.87
N ARG A 24 7.06 -11.26 -1.08
CA ARG A 24 8.06 -11.03 -2.14
C ARG A 24 9.33 -11.85 -1.93
N MET A 25 9.79 -11.98 -0.69
CA MET A 25 10.95 -12.81 -0.33
C MET A 25 10.72 -14.32 -0.56
N SER A 26 9.46 -14.76 -0.66
CA SER A 26 9.13 -16.17 -0.89
C SER A 26 9.46 -16.62 -2.31
N GLU A 27 9.42 -15.71 -3.29
CA GLU A 27 9.49 -15.96 -4.73
C GLU A 27 8.39 -16.92 -5.28
N LEU A 28 7.60 -17.53 -4.41
CA LEU A 28 6.44 -18.37 -4.72
C LEU A 28 5.14 -17.56 -4.72
N PRO A 29 4.07 -18.06 -5.39
CA PRO A 29 2.74 -17.49 -5.26
C PRO A 29 2.33 -17.35 -3.79
N CYS A 30 2.05 -16.12 -3.41
CA CYS A 30 1.72 -15.71 -2.06
C CYS A 30 0.35 -15.03 -2.04
N ARG A 31 -0.32 -15.14 -0.90
CA ARG A 31 -1.58 -14.47 -0.62
C ARG A 31 -1.40 -13.55 0.56
N LEU A 32 -1.75 -12.28 0.40
CA LEU A 32 -1.97 -11.30 1.45
C LEU A 32 -3.48 -11.20 1.69
N THR A 33 -3.89 -11.30 2.94
CA THR A 33 -5.28 -11.20 3.34
C THR A 33 -5.41 -10.26 4.53
N VAL A 34 -6.22 -9.22 4.37
CA VAL A 34 -6.62 -8.34 5.48
C VAL A 34 -8.09 -8.57 5.77
N SER A 35 -8.39 -8.87 7.03
CA SER A 35 -9.76 -9.08 7.49
C SER A 35 -10.13 -8.13 8.60
N LEU A 36 -11.35 -7.62 8.52
CA LEU A 36 -11.97 -6.78 9.51
C LEU A 36 -13.22 -7.49 10.02
N LYS A 37 -13.24 -7.84 11.30
CA LYS A 37 -14.37 -8.55 11.91
C LYS A 37 -14.88 -7.77 13.11
N ARG A 38 -16.19 -7.52 13.12
CA ARG A 38 -16.91 -7.04 14.31
C ARG A 38 -17.52 -8.25 15.03
N PRO A 39 -17.10 -8.58 16.26
CA PRO A 39 -17.70 -9.69 17.00
C PRO A 39 -19.21 -9.45 17.23
N ALA A 40 -20.01 -10.51 17.24
CA ALA A 40 -21.47 -10.43 17.29
C ALA A 40 -22.06 -10.38 18.73
N GLU A 41 -21.27 -10.06 19.76
CA GLU A 41 -21.74 -10.21 21.14
C GLU A 41 -22.70 -9.08 21.61
N PRO A 42 -23.77 -9.42 22.38
CA PRO A 42 -24.84 -8.51 22.74
C PRO A 42 -24.57 -7.63 23.99
N ALA A 43 -23.39 -7.70 24.61
CA ALA A 43 -23.08 -6.94 25.82
C ALA A 43 -21.86 -6.03 25.60
N SER A 44 -22.13 -4.72 25.49
CA SER A 44 -21.16 -3.65 25.17
C SER A 44 -20.49 -3.80 23.80
N SER A 45 -20.36 -2.70 23.07
CA SER A 45 -19.70 -2.63 21.76
C SER A 45 -18.39 -3.42 21.70
N PRO A 46 -18.33 -4.61 21.07
CA PRO A 46 -17.12 -5.41 21.06
C PRO A 46 -16.05 -4.76 20.18
N PRO A 47 -14.76 -4.88 20.54
CA PRO A 47 -13.67 -4.25 19.81
C PRO A 47 -13.58 -4.77 18.38
N LEU A 48 -13.21 -3.88 17.47
CA LEU A 48 -13.00 -4.17 16.06
C LEU A 48 -11.71 -4.96 15.90
N ARG A 49 -11.80 -6.20 15.40
CA ARG A 49 -10.63 -7.03 15.16
C ARG A 49 -10.12 -6.83 13.73
N VAL A 50 -8.86 -6.42 13.61
CA VAL A 50 -8.13 -6.38 12.35
C VAL A 50 -7.12 -7.52 12.34
N SER A 51 -7.09 -8.31 11.26
CA SER A 51 -6.06 -9.32 11.01
C SER A 51 -5.39 -9.04 9.67
N VAL A 52 -4.05 -9.06 9.66
CA VAL A 52 -3.21 -9.06 8.47
C VAL A 52 -2.52 -10.40 8.40
N SER A 53 -2.76 -11.16 7.35
CA SER A 53 -2.17 -12.49 7.17
C SER A 53 -1.51 -12.61 5.80
N ASP A 54 -0.43 -13.38 5.75
CA ASP A 54 0.27 -13.72 4.54
C ASP A 54 0.71 -15.19 4.52
N THR A 55 0.89 -15.73 3.32
CA THR A 55 1.48 -17.07 3.09
C THR A 55 2.97 -16.98 2.70
N GLY A 56 3.67 -15.94 3.15
CA GLY A 56 5.06 -15.68 2.82
C GLY A 56 6.03 -16.57 3.59
N VAL A 57 7.28 -16.13 3.71
CA VAL A 57 8.37 -16.91 4.32
C VAL A 57 8.25 -17.16 5.84
N GLY A 58 7.23 -16.59 6.50
CA GLY A 58 7.15 -16.51 7.95
C GLY A 58 7.94 -15.31 8.50
N SER A 59 7.72 -14.96 9.76
CA SER A 59 8.31 -13.79 10.40
C SER A 59 9.17 -14.19 11.59
N LYS A 60 10.11 -13.31 11.94
CA LYS A 60 10.82 -13.37 13.21
C LYS A 60 10.28 -12.28 14.13
N LEU A 61 10.34 -12.51 15.42
CA LEU A 61 9.77 -11.59 16.42
C LEU A 61 10.37 -10.18 16.36
N GLU A 62 11.63 -10.05 15.93
CA GLU A 62 12.33 -8.78 15.86
C GLU A 62 11.68 -7.79 14.91
N GLU A 63 10.96 -8.28 13.89
CA GLU A 63 10.23 -7.46 12.92
C GLU A 63 9.17 -6.58 13.59
N PHE A 64 8.53 -7.07 14.66
CA PHE A 64 7.47 -6.36 15.36
C PHE A 64 7.98 -5.41 16.43
N LEU A 65 9.25 -5.52 16.83
CA LEU A 65 9.88 -4.60 17.79
C LEU A 65 10.00 -3.18 17.23
N GLU A 66 10.15 -3.05 15.91
CA GLU A 66 10.25 -1.76 15.22
C GLU A 66 8.93 -0.96 15.27
N LEU A 67 7.83 -1.59 15.66
CA LEU A 67 6.51 -0.97 15.78
C LEU A 67 6.30 -0.25 17.12
N ASP A 68 7.22 -0.39 18.09
CA ASP A 68 7.10 0.20 19.44
C ASP A 68 6.90 1.73 19.41
N ALA A 69 7.72 2.45 18.62
CA ALA A 69 7.58 3.90 18.49
C ALA A 69 6.19 4.32 17.99
N LEU A 70 5.64 3.54 17.05
CA LEU A 70 4.35 3.80 16.44
C LEU A 70 3.18 3.45 17.36
N ALA A 71 3.34 2.39 18.14
CA ALA A 71 2.40 1.96 19.16
C ALA A 71 2.18 3.05 20.21
N ARG A 72 3.25 3.68 20.67
CA ARG A 72 3.19 4.77 21.67
C ARG A 72 2.46 6.03 21.18
N GLU A 73 2.34 6.22 19.86
CA GLU A 73 1.53 7.32 19.30
C GLU A 73 0.02 7.03 19.39
N ILE A 74 -0.41 5.78 19.55
CA ILE A 74 -1.82 5.39 19.61
C ILE A 74 -2.33 5.52 21.07
N PRO A 75 -3.36 6.33 21.34
CA PRO A 75 -3.94 6.45 22.68
C PRO A 75 -4.43 5.11 23.22
N VAL A 76 -4.23 4.83 24.51
CA VAL A 76 -4.59 3.57 25.17
C VAL A 76 -6.10 3.31 25.11
N GLU A 77 -6.92 4.35 25.01
CA GLU A 77 -8.36 4.26 24.88
C GLU A 77 -8.80 3.73 23.49
N ARG A 78 -7.89 3.73 22.51
CA ARG A 78 -8.16 3.38 21.10
C ARG A 78 -7.75 1.96 20.71
N TRP A 79 -6.98 1.28 21.54
CA TRP A 79 -6.51 -0.09 21.29
C TRP A 79 -5.93 -0.69 22.58
N ASP A 80 -5.93 -2.02 22.66
CA ASP A 80 -5.41 -2.76 23.84
C ASP A 80 -3.87 -2.86 23.89
N GLY A 81 -3.18 -2.16 22.99
CA GLY A 81 -1.72 -2.16 22.90
C GLY A 81 -1.11 -3.51 22.50
N THR A 82 -1.93 -4.50 22.14
CA THR A 82 -1.49 -5.89 22.03
C THR A 82 -1.58 -6.39 20.59
N LEU A 83 -0.48 -6.96 20.11
CA LEU A 83 -0.46 -7.74 18.88
C LEU A 83 -0.47 -9.23 19.20
N LEU A 84 -1.36 -9.97 18.55
CA LEU A 84 -1.32 -11.43 18.52
C LEU A 84 -0.68 -11.86 17.21
N VAL A 85 0.48 -12.50 17.29
CA VAL A 85 1.24 -12.97 16.13
C VAL A 85 1.21 -14.48 16.09
N THR A 86 0.76 -15.05 14.98
CA THR A 86 0.92 -16.48 14.65
C THR A 86 1.84 -16.58 13.45
N THR A 87 2.95 -17.31 13.56
CA THR A 87 3.91 -17.40 12.45
C THR A 87 4.58 -18.76 12.35
N THR A 88 4.97 -19.12 11.14
CA THR A 88 5.74 -20.32 10.86
C THR A 88 6.47 -20.21 9.52
N GLY A 89 7.75 -20.58 9.51
CA GLY A 89 8.56 -20.69 8.30
C GLY A 89 8.37 -22.04 7.60
N ILE A 90 8.74 -22.14 6.33
CA ILE A 90 8.44 -23.34 5.50
C ILE A 90 9.09 -24.63 6.05
N ASN A 91 10.23 -24.48 6.74
CA ASN A 91 10.99 -25.57 7.33
C ASN A 91 10.69 -25.80 8.82
N ASP A 92 9.85 -24.96 9.43
CA ASP A 92 9.50 -25.13 10.83
C ASP A 92 8.52 -26.30 11.00
N GLU A 93 8.74 -27.14 12.01
CA GLU A 93 7.79 -28.19 12.41
C GLU A 93 6.62 -27.62 13.25
N ALA A 94 6.85 -26.46 13.86
CA ALA A 94 5.97 -25.80 14.81
C ALA A 94 5.33 -24.54 14.23
N ILE A 95 4.15 -24.22 14.74
CA ILE A 95 3.41 -22.98 14.52
C ILE A 95 3.51 -22.19 15.81
N TYR A 96 4.27 -21.11 15.76
CA TYR A 96 4.52 -20.27 16.93
C TYR A 96 3.42 -19.25 17.09
N ARG A 97 3.02 -19.02 18.34
CA ARG A 97 2.03 -18.01 18.72
C ARG A 97 2.61 -17.12 19.80
N TYR A 98 2.49 -15.82 19.61
CA TYR A 98 3.05 -14.81 20.48
C TYR A 98 2.03 -13.72 20.73
N GLN A 99 2.05 -13.23 21.97
CA GLN A 99 1.37 -12.00 22.35
C GLN A 99 2.45 -10.96 22.65
N ILE A 100 2.37 -9.82 21.98
CA ILE A 100 3.30 -8.71 22.09
C ILE A 100 2.54 -7.50 22.62
N ASN A 101 2.85 -7.09 23.86
CA ASN A 101 2.27 -5.89 24.45
C ASN A 101 3.17 -4.68 24.17
N LEU A 102 2.82 -3.89 23.16
CA LEU A 102 3.62 -2.72 22.74
C LEU A 102 3.51 -1.52 23.68
N GLN A 103 2.62 -1.55 24.68
CA GLN A 103 2.57 -0.53 25.75
C GLN A 103 3.52 -0.85 26.91
N GLU A 104 4.00 -2.09 27.01
CA GLU A 104 4.88 -2.51 28.09
C GLU A 104 6.32 -2.04 27.84
N GLU A 105 6.87 -1.24 28.76
CA GLU A 105 8.24 -0.72 28.65
C GLU A 105 9.29 -1.80 28.92
N THR A 106 8.96 -2.81 29.74
CA THR A 106 9.91 -3.88 30.08
C THR A 106 9.92 -4.98 29.01
N SER A 107 11.08 -5.20 28.39
CA SER A 107 11.24 -6.17 27.30
C SER A 107 10.86 -7.61 27.69
N SER A 108 11.06 -8.00 28.95
CA SER A 108 10.71 -9.34 29.44
C SER A 108 9.22 -9.55 29.65
N ALA A 109 8.45 -8.50 29.98
CA ALA A 109 7.01 -8.59 30.19
C ALA A 109 6.20 -8.26 28.91
N ARG A 110 6.87 -7.64 27.94
CA ARG A 110 6.35 -7.32 26.60
C ARG A 110 6.01 -8.56 25.76
N PHE A 111 6.71 -9.68 25.98
CA PHE A 111 6.59 -10.87 25.14
C PHE A 111 6.07 -12.06 25.92
N SER A 112 4.96 -12.61 25.45
CA SER A 112 4.42 -13.86 25.96
C SER A 112 4.30 -14.88 24.83
N LYS A 113 5.06 -15.98 24.92
CA LYS A 113 4.89 -17.12 24.02
C LYS A 113 3.68 -17.93 24.46
N LEU A 114 2.71 -18.08 23.56
CA LEU A 114 1.49 -18.85 23.78
C LEU A 114 1.71 -20.33 23.39
N ALA A 115 0.68 -21.15 23.61
CA ALA A 115 0.69 -22.55 23.26
C ALA A 115 1.04 -22.76 21.77
N THR A 116 2.17 -23.42 21.55
CA THR A 116 2.70 -23.77 20.23
C THR A 116 1.92 -24.95 19.67
N ALA A 117 1.52 -24.88 18.40
CA ALA A 117 0.92 -25.99 17.67
C ALA A 117 1.96 -26.62 16.74
N TYR A 118 1.71 -27.83 16.25
CA TYR A 118 2.60 -28.53 15.30
C TYR A 118 1.91 -28.70 13.96
N LYS A 119 2.70 -28.68 12.88
CA LYS A 119 2.19 -28.80 11.51
C LYS A 119 1.75 -30.22 11.15
N ASN A 120 2.13 -31.23 11.93
CA ASN A 120 1.81 -32.63 11.66
C ASN A 120 2.11 -33.03 10.21
N HIS A 121 3.35 -32.78 9.76
CA HIS A 121 3.85 -33.02 8.40
C HIS A 121 3.28 -32.15 7.28
N ALA A 122 2.37 -31.20 7.57
CA ALA A 122 1.95 -30.23 6.57
C ALA A 122 3.09 -29.26 6.22
N ARG A 123 3.22 -28.93 4.93
CA ARG A 123 4.28 -28.05 4.40
C ARG A 123 3.69 -26.71 3.97
N PHE A 124 3.71 -25.75 4.87
CA PHE A 124 3.25 -24.39 4.63
C PHE A 124 4.05 -23.38 5.47
N SER A 125 3.97 -22.12 5.09
CA SER A 125 4.55 -20.97 5.80
C SER A 125 3.59 -19.79 5.77
N GLY A 126 3.80 -18.86 6.68
CA GLY A 126 3.00 -17.65 6.72
C GLY A 126 3.05 -16.97 8.08
N THR A 127 2.45 -15.80 8.13
CA THR A 127 2.30 -15.00 9.34
C THR A 127 0.90 -14.41 9.38
N GLU A 128 0.27 -14.43 10.53
CA GLU A 128 -0.95 -13.67 10.84
C GLU A 128 -0.66 -12.77 12.03
N VAL A 129 -0.99 -11.49 11.90
CA VAL A 129 -0.94 -10.51 12.97
C VAL A 129 -2.34 -9.96 13.19
N CYS A 130 -2.86 -10.14 14.40
CA CYS A 130 -4.15 -9.62 14.82
C CYS A 130 -3.97 -8.49 15.84
N LEU A 131 -4.81 -7.47 15.75
CA LEU A 131 -4.93 -6.42 16.75
C LEU A 131 -6.40 -6.07 17.00
N CYS A 132 -6.70 -5.60 18.21
CA CYS A 132 -8.03 -5.18 18.61
C CYS A 132 -8.07 -3.66 18.76
N LEU A 133 -8.85 -3.00 17.91
CA LEU A 133 -9.13 -1.57 18.02
C LEU A 133 -10.38 -1.40 18.87
N SER A 134 -10.38 -0.41 19.78
CA SER A 134 -11.59 -0.07 20.51
C SER A 134 -12.63 0.51 19.54
N ASN A 135 -13.90 0.46 19.95
CA ASN A 135 -15.00 0.86 19.08
C ASN A 135 -15.04 2.41 19.01
N ASP A 136 -14.38 2.99 18.01
CA ASP A 136 -14.38 4.43 17.75
C ASP A 136 -15.71 4.85 17.09
N ALA A 137 -16.07 6.13 17.21
CA ALA A 137 -17.21 6.74 16.50
C ALA A 137 -16.99 6.85 14.96
N ASP A 138 -15.88 6.30 14.46
CA ASP A 138 -15.35 6.54 13.11
C ASP A 138 -14.94 5.24 12.38
N VAL A 139 -15.55 4.10 12.77
CA VAL A 139 -15.26 2.80 12.12
C VAL A 139 -15.57 2.84 10.62
N ASP A 140 -16.60 3.58 10.21
CA ASP A 140 -16.96 3.70 8.80
C ASP A 140 -15.89 4.47 7.99
N ASP A 141 -15.30 5.55 8.53
CA ASP A 141 -14.17 6.24 7.89
C ASP A 141 -12.92 5.36 7.86
N PHE A 142 -12.69 4.57 8.92
CA PHE A 142 -11.60 3.60 8.93
C PHE A 142 -11.79 2.51 7.87
N VAL A 143 -12.98 1.94 7.73
CA VAL A 143 -13.32 0.97 6.68
C VAL A 143 -13.15 1.60 5.31
N LEU A 144 -13.66 2.82 5.12
CA LEU A 144 -13.54 3.54 3.85
C LEU A 144 -12.08 3.78 3.49
N TRP A 145 -11.28 4.24 4.44
CA TRP A 145 -9.84 4.40 4.28
C TRP A 145 -9.17 3.07 3.92
N LEU A 146 -9.50 1.97 4.61
CA LEU A 146 -8.91 0.65 4.40
C LEU A 146 -9.22 0.13 3.00
N VAL A 147 -10.48 0.26 2.55
CA VAL A 147 -10.91 -0.06 1.19
C VAL A 147 -10.13 0.76 0.16
N CYS A 148 -10.00 2.08 0.38
CA CYS A 148 -9.24 2.94 -0.52
C CYS A 148 -7.75 2.60 -0.53
N PHE A 149 -7.18 2.23 0.61
CA PHE A 149 -5.80 1.80 0.76
C PHE A 149 -5.55 0.49 0.01
N PHE A 150 -6.43 -0.50 0.16
CA PHE A 150 -6.33 -1.79 -0.54
C PHE A 150 -6.47 -1.67 -2.05
N LYS A 151 -7.40 -0.83 -2.53
CA LYS A 151 -7.52 -0.51 -3.95
C LYS A 151 -6.21 0.04 -4.52
N LYS A 152 -5.49 0.87 -3.76
CA LYS A 152 -4.17 1.36 -4.18
C LYS A 152 -3.12 0.26 -4.22
N ILE A 153 -3.09 -0.68 -3.26
CA ILE A 153 -2.15 -1.83 -3.27
C ILE A 153 -2.28 -2.61 -4.58
N GLN A 154 -3.51 -2.77 -5.06
CA GLN A 154 -3.80 -3.52 -6.28
C GLN A 154 -3.34 -2.82 -7.58
N VAL A 155 -2.96 -1.53 -7.55
CA VAL A 155 -2.53 -0.79 -8.75
C VAL A 155 -1.24 -1.36 -9.34
N LEU A 156 -0.24 -1.66 -8.51
CA LEU A 156 1.05 -2.17 -9.00
C LEU A 156 1.02 -3.66 -9.34
N ARG A 157 -0.01 -4.40 -8.92
CA ARG A 157 -0.19 -5.85 -9.12
C ARG A 157 1.14 -6.63 -9.00
N ALA A 158 1.76 -6.60 -7.82
CA ALA A 158 3.04 -7.26 -7.57
C ALA A 158 3.00 -8.73 -8.04
N ALA A 159 4.00 -9.14 -8.82
CA ALA A 159 4.08 -10.51 -9.33
C ALA A 159 4.04 -11.51 -8.18
N ASN A 160 3.33 -12.63 -8.38
CA ASN A 160 3.15 -13.69 -7.39
C ASN A 160 2.46 -13.27 -6.09
N LEU A 161 1.77 -12.12 -6.04
CA LEU A 161 1.02 -11.68 -4.86
C LEU A 161 -0.47 -11.50 -5.17
N ALA A 162 -1.31 -12.34 -4.57
CA ALA A 162 -2.75 -12.14 -4.51
C ALA A 162 -3.12 -11.35 -3.25
N CYS A 163 -3.99 -10.34 -3.38
CA CYS A 163 -4.40 -9.48 -2.27
C CYS A 163 -5.91 -9.56 -2.05
N GLU A 164 -6.33 -9.87 -0.83
CA GLU A 164 -7.74 -10.00 -0.46
C GLU A 164 -8.09 -9.11 0.74
N LEU A 165 -9.21 -8.41 0.63
CA LEU A 165 -9.80 -7.65 1.73
C LEU A 165 -11.16 -8.25 2.07
N PHE A 166 -11.33 -8.63 3.34
CA PHE A 166 -12.60 -9.10 3.90
C PHE A 166 -13.11 -8.11 4.94
N VAL A 167 -14.27 -7.49 4.69
CA VAL A 167 -14.95 -6.64 5.66
C VAL A 167 -16.24 -7.32 6.07
N GLU A 168 -16.31 -7.81 7.30
CA GLU A 168 -17.49 -8.44 7.90
C GLU A 168 -18.21 -7.42 8.79
N GLN A 169 -19.32 -6.87 8.30
CA GLN A 169 -20.23 -6.02 9.07
C GLN A 169 -21.49 -6.80 9.43
N THR A 170 -21.68 -7.09 10.72
CA THR A 170 -22.94 -7.59 11.28
C THR A 170 -23.92 -6.42 11.45
N GLY A 171 -24.85 -6.26 10.50
CA GLY A 171 -26.04 -5.42 10.65
C GLY A 171 -27.30 -6.27 10.86
N ASN A 172 -28.38 -5.66 11.38
CA ASN A 172 -29.68 -6.33 11.64
C ASN A 172 -30.36 -6.93 10.39
N THR A 173 -29.81 -6.70 9.19
CA THR A 173 -30.30 -7.22 7.91
C THR A 173 -29.15 -7.83 7.12
N GLY A 174 -28.70 -9.02 7.56
CA GLY A 174 -27.72 -9.84 6.83
C GLY A 174 -26.27 -9.38 6.95
N SER A 175 -25.34 -10.34 6.94
CA SER A 175 -23.90 -10.06 6.85
C SER A 175 -23.59 -9.45 5.48
N ARG A 176 -23.07 -8.22 5.46
CA ARG A 176 -22.59 -7.60 4.22
C ARG A 176 -21.09 -7.85 4.13
N ASN A 177 -20.72 -8.97 3.52
CA ASN A 177 -19.33 -9.26 3.20
C ASN A 177 -18.93 -8.43 1.97
N VAL A 178 -18.09 -7.41 2.16
CA VAL A 178 -17.37 -6.82 1.03
C VAL A 178 -16.09 -7.64 0.88
N CYS A 179 -16.12 -8.58 -0.06
CA CYS A 179 -14.90 -9.15 -0.61
C CYS A 179 -14.51 -8.24 -1.77
N LEU A 180 -13.27 -7.76 -1.79
CA LEU A 180 -12.66 -7.26 -3.03
C LEU A 180 -11.81 -8.40 -3.59
N PRO A 181 -12.43 -9.42 -4.22
CA PRO A 181 -11.65 -10.42 -4.92
C PRO A 181 -10.89 -9.73 -6.03
N GLN A 182 -9.71 -10.26 -6.34
CA GLN A 182 -9.12 -10.00 -7.64
C GLN A 182 -10.10 -10.60 -8.66
N ASP A 183 -10.81 -9.76 -9.42
CA ASP A 183 -11.60 -10.23 -10.56
C ASP A 183 -10.61 -10.89 -11.52
N SER A 184 -10.48 -12.20 -11.36
CA SER A 184 -9.90 -13.10 -12.32
C SER A 184 -10.92 -13.18 -13.45
N ASP A 185 -10.90 -12.19 -14.35
CA ASP A 185 -11.34 -12.49 -15.70
C ASP A 185 -10.61 -13.78 -16.10
N ASP A 186 -11.35 -14.76 -16.60
CA ASP A 186 -10.93 -16.12 -17.00
C ASP A 186 -9.77 -16.14 -18.04
N VAL A 187 -9.18 -14.99 -18.32
CA VAL A 187 -7.88 -14.84 -18.95
C VAL A 187 -6.84 -15.02 -17.86
N HIS A 188 -6.33 -16.24 -17.71
CA HIS A 188 -5.08 -16.52 -17.01
C HIS A 188 -4.09 -15.36 -17.28
N HIS A 189 -3.94 -14.44 -16.32
CA HIS A 189 -2.88 -13.45 -16.37
C HIS A 189 -1.60 -14.26 -16.24
N SER A 190 -1.05 -14.61 -17.39
CA SER A 190 0.14 -15.43 -17.49
C SER A 190 1.18 -14.80 -16.58
N VAL A 191 1.89 -15.60 -15.78
CA VAL A 191 3.03 -15.17 -14.95
C VAL A 191 4.09 -14.41 -15.78
N THR A 192 3.98 -14.48 -17.12
CA THR A 192 4.77 -13.78 -18.14
C THR A 192 4.29 -12.38 -18.55
N ALA A 193 3.22 -11.81 -17.97
CA ALA A 193 2.81 -10.43 -18.28
C ALA A 193 3.91 -9.44 -17.85
N SER A 194 4.23 -8.44 -18.68
CA SER A 194 5.24 -7.45 -18.31
C SER A 194 4.74 -6.59 -17.13
N SER A 195 5.66 -6.07 -16.30
CA SER A 195 5.30 -5.19 -15.17
C SER A 195 4.50 -3.94 -15.61
N ILE A 196 4.67 -3.51 -16.87
CA ILE A 196 3.90 -2.41 -17.45
C ILE A 196 2.45 -2.84 -17.72
N ASP A 197 2.23 -4.03 -18.27
CA ASP A 197 0.88 -4.52 -18.55
C ASP A 197 0.10 -4.75 -17.25
N GLN A 198 0.79 -5.23 -16.21
CA GLN A 198 0.25 -5.35 -14.85
C GLN A 198 -0.18 -3.99 -14.29
N LEU A 199 0.65 -2.96 -14.46
CA LEU A 199 0.33 -1.59 -14.04
C LEU A 199 -0.86 -1.01 -14.82
N VAL A 200 -0.89 -1.18 -16.15
CA VAL A 200 -2.02 -0.73 -16.99
C VAL A 200 -3.32 -1.38 -16.50
N SER A 201 -3.30 -2.69 -16.25
CA SER A 201 -4.46 -3.42 -15.73
C SER A 201 -4.86 -2.92 -14.34
N GLY A 202 -3.92 -2.75 -13.42
CA GLY A 202 -4.22 -2.25 -12.07
C GLY A 202 -4.75 -0.82 -12.07
N LEU A 203 -4.27 0.06 -12.96
CA LEU A 203 -4.81 1.40 -13.14
C LEU A 203 -6.24 1.39 -13.69
N LYS A 204 -6.56 0.47 -14.63
CA LYS A 204 -7.93 0.27 -15.13
C LYS A 204 -8.86 -0.07 -13.97
N ASP A 205 -8.53 -1.10 -13.19
CA ASP A 205 -9.38 -1.52 -12.06
C ASP A 205 -9.52 -0.42 -11.02
N TYR A 206 -8.41 0.27 -10.71
CA TYR A 206 -8.41 1.37 -9.75
C TYR A 206 -9.34 2.49 -10.19
N SER A 207 -9.33 2.87 -11.47
CA SER A 207 -10.27 3.87 -12.01
C SER A 207 -11.72 3.40 -12.00
N LEU A 208 -11.99 2.14 -12.39
CA LEU A 208 -13.33 1.55 -12.37
C LEU A 208 -13.88 1.46 -10.95
N SER A 209 -13.03 1.17 -9.97
CA SER A 209 -13.42 1.06 -8.57
C SER A 209 -13.72 2.42 -7.89
N HIS A 210 -13.35 3.54 -8.52
CA HIS A 210 -13.77 4.88 -8.11
C HIS A 210 -15.22 5.17 -8.53
N VAL A 211 -15.81 4.32 -9.38
CA VAL A 211 -17.06 4.55 -10.08
C VAL A 211 -18.18 3.71 -9.46
N ASN A 212 -18.75 4.19 -8.35
CA ASN A 212 -20.07 3.71 -7.90
C ASN A 212 -21.23 4.46 -8.62
N SER A 213 -20.99 5.18 -9.72
CA SER A 213 -22.02 6.05 -10.35
C SER A 213 -21.97 6.21 -11.88
N CYS A 214 -21.07 5.56 -12.61
CA CYS A 214 -20.97 5.71 -14.07
C CYS A 214 -20.69 4.34 -14.71
N ASP A 215 -21.76 3.62 -15.05
CA ASP A 215 -21.61 2.38 -15.81
C ASP A 215 -20.97 2.71 -17.17
N LYS A 216 -19.69 2.35 -17.30
CA LYS A 216 -18.86 2.38 -18.52
C LYS A 216 -18.48 3.77 -19.02
N CYS A 217 -17.50 4.38 -18.35
CA CYS A 217 -16.77 5.49 -18.96
C CYS A 217 -15.70 4.97 -19.95
N GLY A 218 -15.95 5.12 -21.25
CA GLY A 218 -14.97 4.81 -22.30
C GLY A 218 -13.72 5.71 -22.28
N MET A 219 -13.70 6.77 -21.48
CA MET A 219 -12.58 7.72 -21.40
C MET A 219 -11.64 7.47 -20.22
N CYS A 220 -12.05 6.64 -19.24
CA CYS A 220 -11.17 6.19 -18.18
C CYS A 220 -10.45 4.85 -18.58
N LEU A 221 -10.45 4.50 -19.88
CA LEU A 221 -9.70 3.37 -20.45
C LEU A 221 -8.22 3.72 -20.57
N PHE A 222 -7.38 3.07 -19.76
CA PHE A 222 -5.93 3.16 -19.93
C PHE A 222 -5.47 2.22 -21.05
N ASP A 223 -4.53 2.68 -21.85
CA ASP A 223 -3.79 1.82 -22.77
C ASP A 223 -2.30 1.96 -22.46
N ARG A 224 -1.52 0.92 -22.75
CA ARG A 224 -0.06 0.95 -22.64
C ARG A 224 0.52 2.14 -23.41
N ASP A 225 -0.03 2.43 -24.58
CA ASP A 225 0.41 3.52 -25.45
C ASP A 225 0.05 4.92 -24.91
N LEU A 226 -0.86 5.01 -23.93
CA LEU A 226 -1.23 6.25 -23.24
C LEU A 226 -0.41 6.52 -21.98
N LEU A 227 0.37 5.53 -21.51
CA LEU A 227 1.25 5.69 -20.36
C LEU A 227 2.60 6.25 -20.80
N LYS A 228 3.00 7.35 -20.18
CA LYS A 228 4.33 7.94 -20.37
C LYS A 228 5.20 7.61 -19.17
N ILE A 229 6.34 6.97 -19.42
CA ILE A 229 7.16 6.36 -18.37
C ILE A 229 8.53 7.03 -18.32
N GLY A 230 8.92 7.47 -17.12
CA GLY A 230 10.25 8.00 -16.84
C GLY A 230 10.93 7.16 -15.78
N THR A 231 12.16 6.72 -16.04
CA THR A 231 12.97 5.96 -15.07
C THR A 231 14.18 6.77 -14.63
N GLY A 232 14.52 6.72 -13.35
CA GLY A 232 15.67 7.42 -12.82
C GLY A 232 16.30 6.66 -11.67
N ALA A 233 17.63 6.70 -11.59
CA ALA A 233 18.38 6.04 -10.54
C ALA A 233 19.43 6.97 -9.93
N ALA A 234 19.67 6.85 -8.64
CA ALA A 234 20.72 7.56 -7.92
C ALA A 234 21.55 6.58 -7.08
N ASN A 235 22.86 6.76 -7.11
CA ASN A 235 23.81 5.98 -6.33
C ASN A 235 24.61 6.91 -5.42
N HIS A 236 24.82 6.50 -4.17
CA HIS A 236 25.87 7.04 -3.32
C HIS A 236 26.97 6.01 -3.14
N VAL A 237 28.22 6.43 -3.33
CA VAL A 237 29.40 5.62 -3.05
C VAL A 237 30.19 6.33 -1.96
N GLU A 238 30.07 5.87 -0.71
CA GLU A 238 31.01 6.29 0.33
C GLU A 238 32.37 5.64 0.06
N ARG A 239 33.41 6.45 -0.14
CA ARG A 239 34.78 5.95 -0.35
C ARG A 239 35.35 5.14 0.83
N ARG A 240 34.67 5.11 1.98
CA ARG A 240 35.17 4.50 3.24
C ARG A 240 34.32 3.33 3.76
N LYS A 241 33.14 3.06 3.20
CA LYS A 241 32.28 1.93 3.57
C LYS A 241 31.70 1.32 2.29
N ALA A 242 31.79 0.01 2.14
CA ALA A 242 31.24 -0.73 1.00
C ALA A 242 29.69 -0.74 0.93
N ASN A 243 29.01 0.20 1.60
CA ASN A 243 27.56 0.35 1.55
C ASN A 243 27.20 1.29 0.39
N ARG A 244 26.74 0.69 -0.71
CA ARG A 244 26.19 1.40 -1.87
C ARG A 244 24.70 1.62 -1.63
N LEU A 245 24.28 2.86 -1.38
CA LEU A 245 22.87 3.22 -1.36
C LEU A 245 22.42 3.46 -2.80
N HIS A 246 21.43 2.70 -3.26
CA HIS A 246 20.85 2.78 -4.59
C HIS A 246 19.36 3.08 -4.46
N VAL A 247 18.88 4.10 -5.18
CA VAL A 247 17.47 4.48 -5.23
C VAL A 247 17.03 4.49 -6.68
N GLU A 248 15.97 3.76 -7.00
CA GLU A 248 15.31 3.77 -8.31
C GLU A 248 13.92 4.40 -8.18
N VAL A 249 13.55 5.23 -9.15
CA VAL A 249 12.27 5.91 -9.22
C VAL A 249 11.69 5.72 -10.61
N VAL A 250 10.42 5.35 -10.66
CA VAL A 250 9.61 5.28 -11.88
C VAL A 250 8.48 6.29 -11.75
N ILE A 251 8.36 7.18 -12.73
CA ILE A 251 7.21 8.08 -12.87
C ILE A 251 6.38 7.58 -14.02
N VAL A 252 5.09 7.40 -13.78
CA VAL A 252 4.12 7.04 -14.81
C VAL A 252 3.06 8.12 -14.85
N ILE A 253 2.88 8.71 -16.04
CA ILE A 253 1.80 9.66 -16.29
C ILE A 253 0.76 8.99 -17.17
N ALA A 254 -0.46 8.92 -16.65
CA ALA A 254 -1.61 8.46 -17.38
C ALA A 254 -2.47 9.65 -17.78
N HIS A 255 -2.73 9.83 -19.07
CA HIS A 255 -3.58 10.90 -19.55
C HIS A 255 -5.06 10.52 -19.40
N ILE A 256 -5.86 11.44 -18.86
CA ILE A 256 -7.31 11.31 -18.78
C ILE A 256 -7.89 12.45 -19.62
N ALA A 257 -8.67 12.12 -20.65
CA ALA A 257 -9.26 13.14 -21.50
C ALA A 257 -10.21 14.05 -20.71
N SER A 258 -10.18 15.34 -21.00
CA SER A 258 -10.99 16.36 -20.34
C SER A 258 -12.47 16.38 -20.76
N ASP A 259 -12.82 15.75 -21.88
CA ASP A 259 -14.07 16.00 -22.61
C ASP A 259 -15.20 15.00 -22.30
N SER A 260 -15.31 14.51 -21.07
CA SER A 260 -16.46 13.66 -20.73
C SER A 260 -16.83 13.71 -19.26
N ASP A 261 -18.07 13.28 -18.98
CA ASP A 261 -18.64 13.01 -17.65
C ASP A 261 -17.86 11.94 -16.82
N CYS A 262 -16.61 11.61 -17.15
CA CYS A 262 -15.73 10.73 -16.36
C CYS A 262 -15.53 11.38 -14.97
N CYS A 263 -15.81 10.61 -13.91
CA CYS A 263 -15.68 11.09 -12.54
C CYS A 263 -14.24 11.56 -12.20
N MET A 264 -13.23 11.06 -12.92
CA MET A 264 -11.84 11.49 -12.81
C MET A 264 -11.55 12.83 -13.53
N ALA A 265 -12.28 13.16 -14.59
CA ALA A 265 -12.14 14.43 -15.32
C ALA A 265 -12.69 15.62 -14.50
N ASN A 266 -13.67 15.34 -13.62
CA ASN A 266 -14.22 16.29 -12.66
C ASN A 266 -13.34 16.48 -11.39
N CYS A 267 -12.19 15.81 -11.28
CA CYS A 267 -11.24 16.11 -10.21
C CYS A 267 -10.61 17.49 -10.41
N SER A 268 -10.79 18.36 -9.42
CA SER A 268 -10.17 19.69 -9.37
C SER A 268 -8.65 19.65 -9.19
N SER A 269 -8.06 18.47 -8.94
CA SER A 269 -6.63 18.30 -8.68
C SER A 269 -6.01 17.04 -9.27
N THR A 270 -4.69 17.07 -9.47
CA THR A 270 -3.91 15.91 -9.94
C THR A 270 -3.74 14.92 -8.80
N GLN A 271 -4.14 13.66 -9.02
CA GLN A 271 -3.92 12.59 -8.05
C GLN A 271 -2.51 12.03 -8.18
N VAL A 272 -1.76 12.01 -7.07
CA VAL A 272 -0.42 11.42 -7.01
C VAL A 272 -0.50 10.14 -6.19
N LEU A 273 -0.24 9.00 -6.82
CA LEU A 273 -0.07 7.72 -6.14
C LEU A 273 1.42 7.51 -5.91
N TYR A 274 1.81 7.30 -4.66
CA TYR A 274 3.20 7.09 -4.25
C TYR A 274 3.33 5.73 -3.60
N PHE A 275 4.32 4.96 -4.03
CA PHE A 275 4.54 3.59 -3.61
C PHE A 275 5.98 3.40 -3.16
N GLU A 276 6.14 2.60 -2.12
CA GLU A 276 7.43 2.14 -1.62
C GLU A 276 7.34 0.62 -1.46
N ASP A 277 8.22 -0.11 -2.13
CA ASP A 277 8.25 -1.59 -2.14
C ASP A 277 6.87 -2.24 -2.35
N PHE A 278 6.15 -1.77 -3.37
CA PHE A 278 4.80 -2.24 -3.76
C PHE A 278 3.66 -1.88 -2.80
N VAL A 279 3.92 -1.11 -1.75
CA VAL A 279 2.89 -0.66 -0.81
C VAL A 279 2.61 0.84 -0.99
N PRO A 280 1.35 1.26 -1.12
CA PRO A 280 1.01 2.67 -1.19
C PRO A 280 1.44 3.37 0.10
N CYS A 281 2.13 4.48 0.00
CA CYS A 281 2.49 5.29 1.17
C CYS A 281 2.29 6.77 0.89
N GLN A 282 2.47 7.59 1.92
CA GLN A 282 2.39 9.04 1.77
C GLN A 282 3.61 9.54 1.00
N ILE A 283 3.38 10.44 0.05
CA ILE A 283 4.48 11.07 -0.67
C ILE A 283 5.35 11.85 0.30
N LEU A 284 6.67 11.62 0.22
CA LEU A 284 7.63 12.40 1.00
C LEU A 284 7.62 13.86 0.56
N GLN A 285 7.66 14.79 1.52
CA GLN A 285 7.64 16.24 1.22
C GLN A 285 8.74 16.61 0.22
N SER A 286 9.94 16.06 0.37
CA SER A 286 11.05 16.30 -0.56
C SER A 286 10.77 15.86 -2.00
N SER A 287 10.00 14.79 -2.21
CA SER A 287 9.55 14.32 -3.52
C SER A 287 8.41 15.18 -4.04
N PHE A 288 7.48 15.55 -3.15
CA PHE A 288 6.39 16.45 -3.47
C PHE A 288 6.88 17.83 -3.93
N ASP A 289 7.87 18.41 -3.25
CA ASP A 289 8.49 19.69 -3.61
C ASP A 289 9.11 19.64 -5.02
N VAL A 290 9.69 18.50 -5.41
CA VAL A 290 10.22 18.30 -6.77
C VAL A 290 9.07 18.29 -7.78
N LEU A 291 7.99 17.56 -7.50
CA LEU A 291 6.82 17.54 -8.40
C LEU A 291 6.21 18.95 -8.52
N MET A 292 6.08 19.69 -7.42
CA MET A 292 5.49 21.04 -7.44
C MET A 292 6.40 22.08 -8.11
N SER A 293 7.72 21.93 -8.02
CA SER A 293 8.69 22.84 -8.66
C SER A 293 9.02 22.47 -10.11
N THR A 294 8.50 21.35 -10.60
CA THR A 294 8.69 20.93 -12.00
C THR A 294 7.89 21.84 -12.92
N ASP A 295 8.54 22.35 -13.97
CA ASP A 295 7.88 23.11 -15.03
C ASP A 295 7.09 22.15 -15.95
N TRP A 296 5.91 21.73 -15.47
CA TRP A 296 5.00 20.85 -16.19
C TRP A 296 4.52 21.41 -17.52
N GLN A 297 4.54 22.73 -17.71
CA GLN A 297 4.17 23.34 -19.00
C GLN A 297 5.16 22.93 -20.09
N SER A 298 6.45 22.82 -19.76
CA SER A 298 7.47 22.31 -20.68
C SER A 298 7.33 20.81 -21.02
N TYR A 299 6.43 20.11 -20.34
CA TYR A 299 6.02 18.72 -20.61
C TYR A 299 4.61 18.66 -21.21
N GLY A 300 4.02 19.79 -21.62
CA GLY A 300 2.67 19.83 -22.18
C GLY A 300 1.55 19.60 -21.16
N PHE A 301 1.83 19.68 -19.85
CA PHE A 301 0.86 19.44 -18.79
C PHE A 301 0.60 20.69 -17.94
N LYS A 302 -0.57 20.71 -17.30
CA LYS A 302 -0.89 21.68 -16.24
C LYS A 302 -1.26 20.93 -14.97
N LEU A 303 -0.39 20.99 -13.96
CA LEU A 303 -0.66 20.43 -12.65
C LEU A 303 -1.73 21.29 -11.94
N LYS A 304 -2.92 20.73 -11.71
CA LYS A 304 -4.02 21.44 -11.02
C LYS A 304 -3.88 21.33 -9.50
N GLY A 305 -2.74 21.76 -8.95
CA GLY A 305 -2.43 21.55 -7.53
C GLY A 305 -2.31 20.07 -7.16
N ALA A 306 -1.69 19.83 -6.01
CA ALA A 306 -1.60 18.51 -5.41
C ALA A 306 -1.61 18.69 -3.89
N THR A 307 -2.05 17.69 -3.14
CA THR A 307 -2.03 17.70 -1.68
C THR A 307 -0.94 16.77 -1.17
N ALA A 308 0.06 17.34 -0.50
CA ALA A 308 1.02 16.56 0.30
C ALA A 308 0.37 16.13 1.62
N MET A 309 0.78 14.99 2.15
CA MET A 309 0.53 14.62 3.55
C MET A 309 1.85 14.48 4.30
N GLN A 310 1.81 14.81 5.60
CA GLN A 310 2.98 15.13 6.43
C GLN A 310 3.98 13.97 6.61
N GLU A 311 5.26 14.35 6.74
CA GLU A 311 6.48 13.54 6.55
C GLU A 311 6.74 12.44 7.63
N ARG A 312 7.26 11.27 7.21
CA ARG A 312 8.14 10.42 8.04
C ARG A 312 9.59 10.92 7.87
N GLN A 313 10.32 11.13 8.97
CA GLN A 313 11.70 11.61 8.96
C GLN A 313 12.66 10.57 8.34
N GLY A 314 12.94 10.69 7.05
CA GLY A 314 14.06 10.00 6.39
C GLY A 314 15.39 10.74 6.62
N SER A 315 16.51 10.05 6.49
CA SER A 315 17.82 10.69 6.64
C SER A 315 18.01 11.80 5.58
N PRO A 316 18.79 12.87 5.85
CA PRO A 316 19.09 13.89 4.85
C PRO A 316 19.72 13.32 3.56
N GLN A 317 20.47 12.22 3.69
CA GLN A 317 21.15 11.54 2.59
C GLN A 317 20.15 10.79 1.69
N ASP A 318 19.20 10.06 2.28
CA ASP A 318 18.16 9.36 1.51
C ASP A 318 17.28 10.34 0.74
N ARG A 319 16.91 11.46 1.38
CA ARG A 319 16.15 12.54 0.74
C ARG A 319 16.90 13.15 -0.45
N TYR A 320 18.22 13.29 -0.35
CA TYR A 320 19.04 13.79 -1.45
C TYR A 320 19.08 12.80 -2.63
N LEU A 321 19.29 11.51 -2.36
CA LEU A 321 19.34 10.48 -3.40
C LEU A 321 17.99 10.32 -4.09
N LEU A 322 16.90 10.29 -3.33
CA LEU A 322 15.55 10.20 -3.87
C LEU A 322 15.24 11.40 -4.76
N ARG A 323 15.54 12.63 -4.31
CA ARG A 323 15.39 13.83 -5.13
C ARG A 323 16.18 13.75 -6.43
N LYS A 324 17.41 13.22 -6.39
CA LYS A 324 18.26 13.06 -7.57
C LYS A 324 17.68 12.03 -8.54
N ALA A 325 17.25 10.87 -8.05
CA ALA A 325 16.61 9.83 -8.85
C ALA A 325 15.30 10.34 -9.50
N LEU A 326 14.47 11.05 -8.74
CA LEU A 326 13.21 11.63 -9.22
C LEU A 326 13.43 12.67 -10.33
N LYS A 327 14.42 13.57 -10.18
CA LYS A 327 14.79 14.52 -11.25
C LYS A 327 15.33 13.80 -12.50
N SER A 328 16.09 12.72 -12.31
CA SER A 328 16.55 11.88 -13.42
C SER A 328 15.37 11.25 -14.15
N ALA A 329 14.38 10.73 -13.41
CA ALA A 329 13.16 10.13 -13.98
C ALA A 329 12.34 11.15 -14.78
N LEU A 330 12.17 12.38 -14.28
CA LEU A 330 11.51 13.47 -15.01
C LEU A 330 12.28 13.84 -16.28
N THR A 331 13.60 13.91 -16.21
CA THR A 331 14.43 14.23 -17.39
C THR A 331 14.30 13.14 -18.46
N HIS A 332 14.33 11.87 -18.05
CA HIS A 332 14.10 10.72 -18.92
C HIS A 332 12.72 10.78 -19.58
N LEU A 333 11.68 11.00 -18.78
CA LEU A 333 10.31 11.18 -19.26
C LEU A 333 10.23 12.25 -20.36
N LYS A 334 10.89 13.40 -20.14
CA LYS A 334 10.90 14.49 -21.12
C LYS A 334 11.60 14.08 -22.41
N ALA A 335 12.74 13.40 -22.32
CA ALA A 335 13.54 13.01 -23.46
C ALA A 335 12.78 12.01 -24.36
N ASP A 336 12.17 11.00 -23.76
CA ASP A 336 11.51 9.91 -24.49
C ASP A 336 10.17 10.33 -25.11
N HIS A 337 9.47 11.30 -24.51
CA HIS A 337 8.13 11.71 -24.93
C HIS A 337 8.06 13.17 -25.41
N ALA A 338 9.20 13.81 -25.71
CA ALA A 338 9.27 15.21 -26.13
C ALA A 338 8.32 15.54 -27.30
N GLY A 339 8.24 14.65 -28.30
CA GLY A 339 7.37 14.82 -29.47
C GLY A 339 5.88 14.76 -29.14
N ASP A 340 5.50 13.88 -28.19
CA ASP A 340 4.11 13.69 -27.76
C ASP A 340 3.63 14.83 -26.84
N PHE A 341 4.54 15.52 -26.17
CA PHE A 341 4.21 16.65 -25.30
C PHE A 341 3.98 17.94 -26.09
N LEU A 342 4.66 18.10 -27.23
CA LEU A 342 4.56 19.28 -28.09
C LEU A 342 3.34 19.21 -29.03
N SER A 343 2.88 18.02 -29.42
CA SER A 343 1.67 17.83 -30.25
C SER A 343 0.38 18.23 -29.53
N CYS A 344 0.33 18.13 -28.19
CA CYS A 344 -0.79 18.59 -27.36
C CYS A 344 -1.00 20.12 -27.39
N HIS A 345 -0.04 20.90 -27.90
CA HIS A 345 -0.21 22.34 -28.14
C HIS A 345 -0.77 22.67 -29.53
N GLY A 346 -0.78 21.71 -30.46
CA GLY A 346 -1.25 21.89 -31.84
C GLY A 346 -2.71 21.51 -32.08
N GLN A 347 -3.37 20.84 -31.11
CA GLN A 347 -4.80 20.54 -31.15
C GLN A 347 -5.54 21.52 -30.24
N ARG A 348 -5.88 22.69 -30.79
CA ARG A 348 -6.90 23.60 -30.25
C ARG A 348 -8.03 23.72 -31.25
#